data_AF-A0A2E6T0A4-F1
#
_entry.id   AF-A0A2E6T0A4-F1
#
_cell.length_a   1.000
_cell.length_b   1.000
_cell.length_c   1.000
_cell.angle_alpha   90.00
_cell.angle_beta   90.00
_cell.angle_gamma   90.00
#
_symmetry.space_group_name_H-M   'P 1'
#
loop_
_entity.id
_entity.type
_entity.pdbx_description
1 polymer ?
#
loop_
_entity_poly.entity_id
_entity_poly.type
_entity_poly.pdbx_seq_one_letter_code
_entity_poly.pdbx_strand_id
1 'polypeptide(L)'
;MVFGFIVIFSTISMLLLVETSFSSEFEVVTETPFKQKMPLLISFLTGLTGVYVAVVKLWRNLDSKENTIFLTSSSAVLVVSVVILLSWISSVHDSVVKTYQNITYPSDVDQISTSVQLSLLDSISLMFAFFGIIGLASIIVSLIHLKRLSKLN
;
A
#
# COMPACT_ATOMS: atom_id res chain seq x y z
N MET A 1 22.56 4.73 0.44
CA MET A 1 22.24 5.49 -0.78
C MET A 1 20.94 5.02 -1.45
N VAL A 2 20.75 3.72 -1.73
CA VAL A 2 19.56 3.22 -2.45
C VAL A 2 18.22 3.46 -1.73
N PHE A 3 18.14 3.25 -0.41
CA PHE A 3 16.89 3.49 0.33
C PHE A 3 16.45 4.97 0.29
N GLY A 4 17.39 5.92 0.45
CA GLY A 4 17.09 7.35 0.34
C GLY A 4 16.56 7.75 -1.04
N PHE A 5 17.11 7.17 -2.11
CA PHE A 5 16.59 7.38 -3.46
C PHE A 5 15.15 6.86 -3.62
N ILE A 6 14.84 5.69 -3.05
CA ILE A 6 13.48 5.12 -3.10
C ILE A 6 12.49 6.04 -2.37
N VAL A 7 12.84 6.57 -1.19
CA VAL A 7 11.97 7.50 -0.45
C VAL A 7 11.73 8.78 -1.26
N ILE A 8 12.78 9.35 -1.86
CA ILE A 8 12.67 10.56 -2.71
C ILE A 8 11.77 10.28 -3.93
N PHE A 9 12.00 9.16 -4.62
CA PHE A 9 11.19 8.74 -5.76
C PHE A 9 9.71 8.59 -5.37
N SER A 10 9.42 7.92 -4.25
CA SER A 10 8.05 7.76 -3.76
C SER A 10 7.40 9.09 -3.41
N THR A 11 8.16 10.00 -2.79
CA THR A 11 7.68 11.33 -2.40
C THR A 11 7.36 12.18 -3.63
N ILE A 12 8.27 12.23 -4.61
CA ILE A 12 8.06 12.98 -5.85
C ILE A 12 6.87 12.42 -6.61
N SER A 13 6.75 11.09 -6.71
CA SER A 13 5.61 10.44 -7.38
C SER A 13 4.28 10.86 -6.76
N MET A 14 4.21 10.92 -5.43
CA MET A 14 3.00 11.33 -4.71
C MET A 14 2.72 12.83 -4.86
N LEU A 15 3.75 13.68 -4.88
CA LEU A 15 3.59 15.11 -5.15
C LEU A 15 3.06 15.37 -6.57
N LEU A 16 3.55 14.63 -7.57
CA LEU A 16 3.04 14.74 -8.94
C LEU A 16 1.55 14.35 -9.02
N LEU A 17 1.11 13.35 -8.25
CA LEU A 17 -0.31 12.96 -8.19
C LEU A 17 -1.21 14.05 -7.61
N VAL A 18 -0.70 14.88 -6.68
CA VAL A 18 -1.45 16.03 -6.13
C VAL A 18 -1.81 17.05 -7.22
N GLU A 19 -0.95 17.22 -8.23
CA GLU A 19 -1.15 18.18 -9.32
C GLU A 19 -2.10 17.67 -10.41
N THR A 20 -2.60 16.44 -10.30
CA THR A 20 -3.48 15.80 -11.29
C THR A 20 -4.93 15.66 -10.80
N SER A 21 -5.86 15.34 -11.71
CA SER A 21 -7.27 15.06 -11.36
C SER A 21 -7.43 13.85 -10.40
N PHE A 22 -6.39 13.01 -10.31
CA PHE A 22 -6.35 11.88 -9.40
C PHE A 22 -6.62 12.29 -7.95
N SER A 23 -6.05 13.41 -7.48
CA SER A 23 -6.25 13.85 -6.09
C SER A 23 -7.72 14.15 -5.81
N SER A 24 -8.42 14.84 -6.71
CA SER A 24 -9.84 15.15 -6.55
C SER A 24 -10.72 13.92 -6.70
N GLU A 25 -10.42 13.04 -7.65
CA GLU A 25 -11.16 11.79 -7.85
C GLU A 25 -11.01 10.86 -6.63
N PHE A 26 -9.82 10.79 -6.05
CA PHE A 26 -9.56 10.05 -4.83
C PHE A 26 -10.36 10.59 -3.64
N GLU A 27 -10.45 11.91 -3.48
CA GLU A 27 -11.22 12.54 -2.41
C GLU A 27 -12.71 12.26 -2.54
N VAL A 28 -13.24 12.23 -3.78
CA VAL A 28 -14.64 11.86 -4.05
C VAL A 28 -14.91 10.41 -3.69
N VAL A 29 -14.03 9.48 -4.07
CA VAL A 29 -14.22 8.05 -3.79
C VAL A 29 -14.04 7.72 -2.31
N THR A 30 -13.12 8.41 -1.62
CA THR A 30 -12.74 8.06 -0.25
C THR A 30 -13.34 8.94 0.83
N GLU A 31 -14.00 10.03 0.46
CA GLU A 31 -14.51 11.08 1.36
C GLU A 31 -13.43 11.69 2.29
N THR A 32 -12.14 11.45 2.00
CA THR A 32 -11.03 11.92 2.85
C THR A 32 -10.02 12.73 2.06
N PRO A 33 -9.46 13.83 2.62
CA PRO A 33 -8.47 14.65 1.94
C PRO A 33 -7.22 13.86 1.56
N PHE A 34 -6.82 13.90 0.29
CA PHE A 34 -5.70 13.11 -0.24
C PHE A 34 -4.39 13.43 0.51
N LYS A 35 -4.18 14.71 0.81
CA LYS A 35 -3.00 15.20 1.56
C LYS A 35 -2.82 14.53 2.91
N GLN A 36 -3.91 14.16 3.60
CA GLN A 36 -3.84 13.49 4.90
C GLN A 36 -3.37 12.02 4.78
N LYS A 37 -3.59 11.40 3.62
CA LYS A 37 -3.20 10.00 3.36
C LYS A 37 -1.89 9.86 2.61
N MET A 38 -1.36 10.97 2.09
CA MET A 38 -0.09 11.01 1.36
C MET A 38 1.07 10.34 2.10
N PRO A 39 1.33 10.58 3.41
CA PRO A 39 2.43 9.92 4.12
C PRO A 39 2.31 8.39 4.12
N LEU A 40 1.09 7.87 4.25
CA LEU A 40 0.80 6.45 4.25
C LEU A 40 1.00 5.84 2.86
N LEU A 41 0.55 6.54 1.80
CA LEU A 41 0.77 6.13 0.41
C LEU A 41 2.25 6.18 0.01
N ILE A 42 3.01 7.17 0.50
CA ILE A 42 4.47 7.24 0.33
C ILE A 42 5.15 6.04 1.01
N SER A 43 4.74 5.71 2.23
CA SER A 43 5.26 4.56 2.98
C SER A 43 4.97 3.24 2.24
N PHE A 44 3.75 3.07 1.75
CA PHE A 44 3.34 1.93 0.93
C PHE A 44 4.20 1.81 -0.34
N LEU A 45 4.34 2.89 -1.11
CA LEU A 45 5.11 2.90 -2.36
C LEU A 45 6.60 2.67 -2.12
N THR A 46 7.14 3.20 -1.01
CA THR A 46 8.52 2.97 -0.56
C THR A 46 8.75 1.52 -0.20
N GLY A 47 7.82 0.90 0.55
CA GLY A 47 7.87 -0.52 0.88
C GLY A 47 7.83 -1.37 -0.38
N LEU A 48 6.90 -1.11 -1.29
CA LEU A 48 6.72 -1.86 -2.53
C LEU A 48 7.96 -1.78 -3.44
N THR A 49 8.45 -0.58 -3.69
CA THR A 49 9.66 -0.34 -4.50
C THR A 49 10.90 -0.92 -3.82
N GLY A 50 10.98 -0.82 -2.48
CA GLY A 50 12.03 -1.42 -1.67
C GLY A 50 12.09 -2.94 -1.82
N VAL A 51 10.94 -3.63 -1.73
CA VAL A 51 10.83 -5.08 -1.95
C VAL A 51 11.29 -5.44 -3.36
N TYR A 52 10.80 -4.73 -4.38
CA TYR A 52 11.19 -4.97 -5.77
C TYR A 52 12.72 -4.85 -5.96
N VAL A 53 13.31 -3.74 -5.49
CA VAL A 53 14.75 -3.52 -5.60
C VAL A 53 15.55 -4.56 -4.82
N ALA A 54 15.08 -4.96 -3.63
CA ALA A 54 15.74 -5.97 -2.80
C ALA A 54 15.74 -7.34 -3.48
N VAL A 55 14.62 -7.76 -4.08
CA VAL A 55 14.52 -9.01 -4.86
C VAL A 55 15.50 -9.00 -6.03
N VAL A 56 15.56 -7.91 -6.80
CA VAL A 56 16.50 -7.77 -7.92
C VAL A 56 17.97 -7.86 -7.45
N LYS A 57 18.30 -7.26 -6.30
CA LYS A 57 19.64 -7.33 -5.74
C LYS A 57 20.00 -8.73 -5.24
N LEU A 58 19.07 -9.43 -4.58
CA LEU A 58 19.27 -10.81 -4.14
C LEU A 58 19.43 -11.77 -5.33
N TRP A 59 18.69 -11.54 -6.42
CA TRP A 59 18.89 -12.31 -7.65
C TRP A 59 20.32 -12.22 -8.16
N ARG A 60 20.94 -11.04 -8.08
CA ARG A 60 22.33 -10.80 -8.52
C ARG A 60 23.38 -11.32 -7.54
N ASN A 61 23.08 -11.31 -6.25
CA ASN A 61 23.98 -11.79 -5.21
C ASN A 61 23.17 -12.43 -4.08
N LEU A 62 22.94 -13.74 -4.22
CA LEU A 62 22.12 -14.54 -3.31
C LEU A 62 22.72 -14.59 -1.90
N ASP A 63 24.04 -14.63 -1.76
CA ASP A 63 24.69 -14.82 -0.46
C ASP A 63 24.80 -13.54 0.39
N SER A 64 24.26 -12.41 -0.11
CA SER A 64 24.33 -11.14 0.61
C SER A 64 23.33 -11.07 1.77
N LYS A 65 23.87 -11.14 3.00
CA LYS A 65 23.11 -10.91 4.24
C LYS A 65 22.49 -9.50 4.27
N GLU A 66 23.20 -8.49 3.80
CA GLU A 66 22.72 -7.10 3.75
C GLU A 66 21.48 -6.95 2.85
N ASN A 67 21.51 -7.55 1.65
CA ASN A 67 20.36 -7.52 0.74
C ASN A 67 19.16 -8.28 1.33
N THR A 68 19.42 -9.35 2.08
CA THR A 68 18.37 -10.11 2.77
C THR A 68 17.74 -9.29 3.89
N ILE A 69 18.55 -8.61 4.72
CA ILE A 69 18.06 -7.68 5.75
C ILE A 69 17.24 -6.53 5.11
N PHE A 70 17.72 -5.99 3.99
CA PHE A 70 17.03 -4.93 3.25
C PHE A 70 15.68 -5.39 2.68
N LEU A 71 15.58 -6.64 2.22
CA LEU A 71 14.31 -7.26 1.82
C LEU A 71 13.35 -7.33 3.01
N THR A 72 13.80 -7.83 4.16
CA THR A 72 12.97 -7.94 5.37
C THR A 72 12.44 -6.59 5.82
N SER A 73 13.30 -5.57 5.90
CA SER A 73 12.90 -4.24 6.37
C SER A 73 11.91 -3.57 5.41
N SER A 74 12.17 -3.62 4.10
CA SER A 74 11.26 -3.07 3.08
C SER A 74 9.90 -3.79 3.08
N SER A 75 9.92 -5.11 3.27
CA SER A 75 8.70 -5.92 3.37
C SER A 75 7.90 -5.60 4.64
N ALA A 76 8.57 -5.36 5.77
CA ALA A 76 7.91 -4.94 7.00
C ALA A 76 7.22 -3.58 6.85
N VAL A 77 7.89 -2.60 6.21
CA VAL A 77 7.28 -1.30 5.89
C VAL A 77 6.05 -1.47 5.00
N LEU A 78 6.13 -2.33 3.98
CA LEU A 78 5.01 -2.64 3.09
C LEU A 78 3.83 -3.23 3.87
N VAL A 79 4.06 -4.27 4.67
CA VAL A 79 3.01 -4.96 5.44
C VAL A 79 2.33 -4.00 6.43
N VAL A 80 3.11 -3.24 7.20
CA VAL A 80 2.56 -2.27 8.15
C VAL A 80 1.72 -1.20 7.44
N SER A 81 2.22 -0.68 6.31
CA SER A 81 1.49 0.32 5.52
C SER A 81 0.19 -0.26 4.96
N VAL A 82 0.21 -1.50 4.46
CA VAL A 82 -0.99 -2.19 3.97
C VAL A 82 -2.01 -2.39 5.09
N VAL A 83 -1.60 -2.84 6.27
CA VAL A 83 -2.53 -3.03 7.41
C VAL A 83 -3.24 -1.72 7.74
N ILE A 84 -2.49 -0.61 7.83
CA ILE A 84 -3.07 0.71 8.13
C ILE A 84 -3.99 1.18 6.98
N LEU A 85 -3.61 0.94 5.72
CA LEU A 85 -4.44 1.27 4.55
C LEU A 85 -5.76 0.48 4.54
N LEU A 86 -5.71 -0.82 4.83
CA LEU A 86 -6.90 -1.68 4.91
C LEU A 86 -7.83 -1.25 6.04
N SER A 87 -7.28 -0.95 7.23
CA SER A 87 -8.07 -0.42 8.34
C SER A 87 -8.73 0.92 7.99
N TRP A 88 -8.01 1.78 7.27
CA TRP A 88 -8.58 3.04 6.80
C TRP A 88 -9.67 2.84 5.76
N ILE A 89 -9.48 1.99 4.75
CA ILE A 89 -10.52 1.69 3.75
C ILE A 89 -11.76 1.10 4.40
N SER A 90 -11.60 0.19 5.36
CA SER A 90 -12.73 -0.35 6.13
C SER A 90 -13.52 0.75 6.83
N SER A 91 -12.82 1.74 7.41
CA SER A 91 -13.49 2.90 8.04
C SER A 91 -14.22 3.79 7.02
N VAL A 92 -13.67 3.95 5.82
CA VAL A 92 -14.32 4.70 4.74
C VAL A 92 -15.55 3.96 4.24
N HIS A 93 -15.45 2.64 4.05
CA HIS A 93 -16.56 1.79 3.67
C HIS A 93 -17.74 1.93 4.64
N ASP A 94 -17.47 1.86 5.95
CA ASP A 94 -18.50 2.06 6.98
C ASP A 94 -19.10 3.48 6.96
N SER A 95 -18.28 4.50 6.65
CA SER A 95 -18.75 5.89 6.49
C SER A 95 -19.73 6.00 5.33
N VAL A 96 -19.35 5.50 4.15
CA VAL A 96 -20.17 5.53 2.93
C VAL A 96 -21.52 4.83 3.15
N VAL A 97 -21.50 3.65 3.78
CA VAL A 97 -22.73 2.91 4.11
C VAL A 97 -23.63 3.72 5.06
N LYS A 98 -23.08 4.32 6.11
CA LYS A 98 -23.84 5.14 7.06
C LYS A 98 -24.39 6.41 6.41
N THR A 99 -23.61 7.07 5.56
CA THR A 99 -24.04 8.27 4.81
C THR A 99 -25.25 7.93 3.95
N TYR A 100 -25.21 6.82 3.21
CA TYR A 100 -26.34 6.37 2.39
C TYR A 100 -27.58 6.02 3.23
N GLN A 101 -27.41 5.31 4.35
CA GLN A 101 -28.51 4.93 5.24
C GLN A 101 -29.23 6.14 5.89
N ASN A 102 -28.54 7.28 6.00
CA ASN A 102 -29.10 8.50 6.58
C ASN A 102 -29.87 9.37 5.57
N ILE A 103 -29.93 8.99 4.29
CA ILE A 103 -30.70 9.71 3.28
C ILE A 103 -32.19 9.39 3.44
N THR A 104 -33.00 10.39 3.77
CA THR A 104 -34.45 10.23 4.04
C THR A 104 -35.23 9.75 2.81
N TYR A 105 -34.80 10.12 1.60
CA TYR A 105 -35.44 9.75 0.33
C TYR A 105 -34.37 9.42 -0.72
N PRO A 106 -33.79 8.21 -0.70
CA PRO A 106 -32.74 7.84 -1.64
C PRO A 106 -33.30 7.71 -3.05
N SER A 107 -32.59 8.27 -4.02
CA SER A 107 -32.89 8.08 -5.45
C SER A 107 -32.15 6.87 -6.02
N ASP A 108 -32.59 6.40 -7.20
CA ASP A 108 -31.89 5.34 -7.93
C ASP A 108 -30.43 5.72 -8.24
N VAL A 109 -30.18 7.01 -8.47
CA VAL A 109 -28.83 7.55 -8.73
C VAL A 109 -27.95 7.43 -7.48
N ASP A 110 -28.50 7.70 -6.29
CA ASP A 110 -27.77 7.56 -5.03
C ASP A 110 -27.40 6.09 -4.78
N GLN A 111 -28.34 5.17 -5.03
CA GLN A 111 -28.09 3.74 -4.87
C GLN A 111 -27.00 3.23 -5.82
N ILE A 112 -27.04 3.63 -7.09
CA ILE A 112 -26.03 3.24 -8.09
C ILE A 112 -24.67 3.85 -7.72
N SER A 113 -24.63 5.13 -7.38
CA SER A 113 -23.40 5.83 -7.01
C SER A 113 -22.70 5.17 -5.81
N THR A 114 -23.45 4.91 -4.73
CA THR A 114 -22.93 4.21 -3.55
C THR A 114 -22.45 2.80 -3.90
N SER A 115 -23.19 2.06 -4.72
CA SER A 115 -22.79 0.71 -5.14
C SER A 115 -21.47 0.71 -5.93
N VAL A 116 -21.30 1.66 -6.85
CA VAL A 116 -20.04 1.83 -7.60
C VAL A 116 -18.90 2.21 -6.66
N GLN A 117 -19.13 3.16 -5.75
CA GLN A 117 -18.12 3.61 -4.78
C GLN A 117 -17.66 2.46 -3.87
N LEU A 118 -18.59 1.66 -3.32
CA LEU A 118 -18.26 0.50 -2.49
C LEU A 118 -17.49 -0.56 -3.30
N SER A 119 -17.92 -0.85 -4.53
CA SER A 119 -17.20 -1.78 -5.41
C SER A 119 -15.78 -1.33 -5.74
N LEU A 120 -15.55 -0.02 -5.90
CA LEU A 120 -14.21 0.55 -6.08
C LEU A 120 -13.37 0.39 -4.80
N LEU A 121 -13.94 0.70 -3.63
CA LEU A 121 -13.26 0.53 -2.34
C LEU A 121 -12.87 -0.93 -2.09
N ASP A 122 -13.75 -1.88 -2.40
CA ASP A 122 -13.46 -3.32 -2.29
C ASP A 122 -12.33 -3.75 -3.22
N SER A 123 -12.33 -3.24 -4.45
CA SER A 123 -11.27 -3.54 -5.43
C SER A 123 -9.91 -2.99 -4.97
N ILE A 124 -9.88 -1.77 -4.43
CA ILE A 124 -8.67 -1.16 -3.86
C ILE A 124 -8.21 -1.94 -2.63
N SER A 125 -9.14 -2.34 -1.75
CA SER A 125 -8.86 -3.17 -0.58
C SER A 125 -8.20 -4.50 -0.98
N LEU A 126 -8.75 -5.19 -1.98
CA LEU A 126 -8.21 -6.44 -2.49
C LEU A 126 -6.81 -6.25 -3.09
N MET A 127 -6.58 -5.16 -3.82
CA MET A 127 -5.26 -4.80 -4.34
C MET A 127 -4.24 -4.60 -3.21
N PHE A 128 -4.58 -3.86 -2.15
CA PHE A 128 -3.69 -3.70 -1.00
C PHE A 128 -3.46 -5.01 -0.25
N ALA A 129 -4.50 -5.84 -0.07
CA ALA A 129 -4.35 -7.15 0.54
C ALA A 129 -3.39 -8.05 -0.25
N PHE A 130 -3.47 -8.03 -1.59
CA PHE A 130 -2.54 -8.74 -2.46
C PHE A 130 -1.09 -8.27 -2.26
N PHE A 131 -0.84 -6.96 -2.21
CA PHE A 131 0.49 -6.44 -1.91
C PHE A 131 0.96 -6.76 -0.47
N GLY A 132 0.04 -6.82 0.49
CA GLY A 132 0.32 -7.30 1.85
C GLY A 132 0.80 -8.74 1.87
N ILE A 133 0.15 -9.62 1.10
CA ILE A 133 0.56 -11.02 0.94
C ILE A 133 1.96 -11.12 0.31
N ILE A 134 2.26 -10.31 -0.70
CA ILE A 134 3.61 -10.24 -1.29
C ILE A 134 4.65 -9.83 -0.23
N GLY A 135 4.33 -8.83 0.60
CA GLY A 135 5.18 -8.41 1.70
C GLY A 135 5.42 -9.53 2.71
N LEU A 136 4.37 -10.23 3.14
CA LEU A 136 4.49 -11.36 4.07
C LEU A 136 5.31 -12.52 3.49
N ALA A 137 5.04 -12.90 2.23
CA ALA A 137 5.81 -13.92 1.53
C ALA A 137 7.30 -13.55 1.45
N SER A 138 7.60 -12.28 1.17
CA SER A 138 8.97 -11.76 1.12
C SER A 138 9.67 -11.84 2.48
N ILE A 139 8.97 -11.56 3.59
CA ILE A 139 9.50 -11.75 4.95
C ILE A 139 9.83 -13.23 5.19
N ILE A 140 8.89 -14.14 4.89
CA ILE A 140 9.09 -15.58 5.10
C ILE A 140 10.30 -16.08 4.32
N VAL A 141 10.39 -15.75 3.02
CA VAL A 141 11.53 -16.12 2.17
C VAL A 141 12.83 -15.56 2.73
N SER A 142 12.84 -14.30 3.16
CA SER A 142 14.02 -13.64 3.74
C SER A 142 14.49 -14.32 5.02
N LEU A 143 13.56 -14.72 5.91
CA LEU A 143 13.88 -15.43 7.15
C LEU A 143 14.47 -16.82 6.89
N ILE A 144 13.92 -17.56 5.93
CA ILE A 144 14.46 -18.84 5.49
C ILE A 144 15.88 -18.65 4.95
N HIS A 145 16.09 -17.62 4.13
CA HIS A 145 17.38 -17.30 3.55
C HIS A 145 18.42 -16.92 4.60
N LEU A 146 18.08 -16.06 5.57
CA LEU A 146 18.97 -15.70 6.69
C LEU A 146 19.38 -16.92 7.52
N LYS A 147 18.43 -17.82 7.80
CA LYS A 147 18.71 -19.06 8.53
C LYS A 147 19.68 -19.96 7.77
N ARG A 148 19.56 -20.03 6.44
CA ARG A 148 20.51 -20.77 5.58
C ARG A 148 21.91 -20.17 5.64
N LEU A 149 22.04 -18.85 5.48
CA LEU A 149 23.33 -18.16 5.53
C LEU A 149 24.02 -18.33 6.89
N SER A 150 23.26 -18.31 7.99
CA SER A 150 23.79 -18.53 9.33
C SER A 150 24.31 -19.95 9.58
N LYS A 151 23.94 -20.95 8.78
CA LYS A 151 24.45 -22.32 8.90
C LYS A 151 25.71 -22.57 8.08
N LEU A 152 26.03 -21.68 7.14
CA LEU A 152 27.18 -21.79 6.24
C LEU A 152 28.44 -21.09 6.78
N ASN A 153 28.26 -20.20 7.75
CA ASN A 153 29.33 -19.54 8.53
C ASN A 153 29.50 -20.21 9.89
#